data_AF-C1BTE1-F1
#
_entry.id   AF-C1BTE1-F1
#
_cell.length_a   1.000
_cell.length_b   1.000
_cell.length_c   1.000
_cell.angle_alpha   90.00
_cell.angle_beta   90.00
_cell.angle_gamma   90.00
#
_symmetry.space_group_name_H-M   'P 1'
#
loop_
_entity.id
_entity.type
_entity.pdbx_description
1 polymer ?
#
loop_
_entity_poly.entity_id
_entity_poly.type
_entity_poly.pdbx_seq_one_letter_code
_entity_poly.pdbx_strand_id
1 'polypeptide(L)'
;MTTSNVTSPSSGSVRKDVSLPMSRVRTIMKSSPDIDNISQESLYLITKATEYFIIYLTKLSQKNGGNLGNVDYDDLSEVVERKNALEFLQDIIPKKIKYSEYLELMKKEVDVDEDDVL
;
A
#
# COMPACT_ATOMS: atom_id res chain seq x y z
N MET A 1 50.60 26.83 18.81
CA MET A 1 49.54 26.26 19.67
C MET A 1 48.48 27.32 19.90
N THR A 2 47.39 27.28 19.14
CA THR A 2 46.11 27.95 19.44
C THR A 2 45.03 27.21 18.64
N THR A 3 44.28 26.34 19.31
CA THR A 3 43.13 25.63 18.74
C THR A 3 41.89 26.50 18.91
N SER A 4 41.41 27.10 17.82
CA SER A 4 40.14 27.83 17.80
C SER A 4 39.03 26.90 17.33
N ASN A 5 38.12 26.63 18.25
CA ASN A 5 37.02 25.68 18.17
C ASN A 5 35.97 26.14 17.13
N VAL A 6 35.79 25.38 16.04
CA VAL A 6 34.70 25.61 15.08
C VAL A 6 33.43 25.01 15.67
N THR A 7 32.54 25.87 16.14
CA THR A 7 31.17 25.53 16.54
C THR A 7 30.46 24.86 15.38
N SER A 8 30.25 23.55 15.50
CA SER A 8 29.41 22.78 14.58
C SER A 8 27.95 23.19 14.77
N PRO A 9 27.19 23.50 13.71
CA PRO A 9 25.77 23.76 13.86
C PRO A 9 25.07 22.46 14.27
N SER A 10 24.38 22.50 15.40
CA SER A 10 23.54 21.44 15.92
C SER A 10 22.46 21.07 14.90
N SER A 11 22.56 19.87 14.35
CA SER A 11 21.61 19.25 13.43
C SER A 11 20.31 18.86 14.15
N GLY A 12 19.54 19.85 14.60
CA GLY A 12 18.37 19.67 15.45
C GLY A 12 17.02 20.00 14.84
N SER A 13 16.91 20.23 13.52
CA SER A 13 15.66 20.77 12.93
C SER A 13 15.43 20.38 11.46
N VAL A 14 15.49 19.10 11.10
CA VAL A 14 15.16 18.66 9.72
C VAL A 14 13.88 17.82 9.61
N ARG A 15 13.31 17.29 10.70
CA ARG A 15 12.20 16.32 10.59
C ARG A 15 10.82 16.92 10.85
N LYS A 16 10.44 17.94 10.08
CA LYS A 16 9.03 18.41 9.93
C LYS A 16 8.41 18.01 8.58
N ASP A 17 9.13 17.28 7.73
CA ASP A 17 8.76 17.00 6.34
C ASP A 17 8.02 15.66 6.13
N VAL A 18 7.62 15.00 7.21
CA VAL A 18 6.79 13.78 7.18
C VAL A 18 5.43 14.09 7.81
N SER A 19 4.37 13.68 7.11
CA SER A 19 2.98 13.74 7.56
C SER A 19 2.61 12.52 8.40
N LEU A 20 3.22 11.36 8.13
CA LEU A 20 3.01 10.14 8.91
C LEU A 20 3.97 10.07 10.11
N PRO A 21 3.49 9.62 11.29
CA PRO A 21 4.34 9.48 12.46
C PRO A 21 5.33 8.32 12.27
N MET A 22 6.62 8.63 12.14
CA MET A 22 7.70 7.64 11.95
C MET A 22 7.72 6.55 13.02
N SER A 23 7.27 6.83 14.25
CA SER A 23 7.17 5.82 15.31
C SER A 23 6.18 4.71 14.96
N ARG A 24 5.03 5.04 14.36
CA ARG A 24 4.03 4.05 13.92
C ARG A 24 4.52 3.27 12.71
N VAL A 25 5.15 3.95 11.74
CA VAL A 25 5.78 3.29 10.59
C VAL A 25 6.82 2.27 11.08
N ARG A 26 7.66 2.64 12.05
CA ARG A 26 8.64 1.71 12.65
C ARG A 26 7.97 0.50 13.30
N THR A 27 6.90 0.70 14.08
CA THR A 27 6.17 -0.40 14.71
C THR A 27 5.62 -1.37 13.67
N ILE A 28 5.04 -0.86 12.57
CA ILE A 28 4.53 -1.68 11.47
C ILE A 28 5.67 -2.43 10.77
N MET A 29 6.80 -1.77 10.48
CA MET A 29 7.96 -2.44 9.91
C MET A 29 8.45 -3.59 10.80
N LYS A 30 8.49 -3.39 12.13
CA LYS A 30 8.91 -4.41 13.10
C LYS A 30 7.88 -5.51 13.37
N SER A 31 6.66 -5.43 12.82
CA SER A 31 5.72 -6.54 12.94
C SER A 31 6.04 -7.70 11.99
N SER A 32 6.95 -7.49 11.02
CA SER A 32 7.49 -8.56 10.21
C SER A 32 8.59 -9.30 10.98
N PRO A 33 8.56 -10.65 11.04
CA PRO A 33 9.50 -11.43 11.85
C PRO A 33 10.97 -11.30 11.40
N ASP A 34 11.21 -10.88 10.15
CA ASP A 34 12.55 -10.80 9.56
C ASP A 34 13.23 -9.43 9.70
N ILE A 35 12.62 -8.49 10.45
CA ILE A 35 13.12 -7.11 10.57
C ILE A 35 13.63 -6.80 11.99
N ASP A 36 14.93 -6.95 12.19
CA ASP A 36 15.58 -6.67 13.48
C ASP A 36 15.90 -5.18 13.70
N ASN A 37 16.72 -4.61 12.80
CA ASN A 37 17.26 -3.26 12.93
C ASN A 37 16.87 -2.39 11.73
N ILE A 38 16.37 -1.19 12.01
CA ILE A 38 15.93 -0.21 11.01
C ILE A 38 16.75 1.06 11.18
N SER A 39 17.50 1.44 10.14
CA SER A 39 18.24 2.71 10.13
C SER A 39 17.29 3.91 10.10
N GLN A 40 17.73 5.07 10.58
CA GLN A 40 16.89 6.28 10.55
C GLN A 40 16.58 6.74 9.12
N GLU A 41 17.54 6.60 8.20
CA GLU A 41 17.37 6.96 6.78
C GLU A 41 16.35 6.03 6.09
N SER A 42 16.45 4.72 6.33
CA SER A 42 15.47 3.75 5.80
C SER A 42 14.06 4.04 6.33
N LEU A 43 13.95 4.35 7.63
CA LEU A 43 12.66 4.70 8.23
C LEU A 43 12.08 5.97 7.60
N TYR A 44 12.89 6.99 7.38
CA TYR A 44 12.46 8.23 6.72
C TYR A 44 11.98 7.97 5.28
N LEU A 45 12.77 7.25 4.48
CA LEU A 45 12.44 6.94 3.10
C LEU A 45 11.14 6.13 2.99
N ILE A 46 10.97 5.10 3.82
CA ILE A 46 9.76 4.29 3.86
C ILE A 46 8.56 5.14 4.29
N THR A 47 8.73 6.04 5.26
CA THR A 47 7.66 6.96 5.69
C THR A 47 7.18 7.83 4.52
N LYS A 48 8.10 8.44 3.75
CA LYS A 48 7.75 9.22 2.56
C LYS A 48 7.15 8.36 1.46
N ALA A 49 7.68 7.15 1.24
CA ALA A 49 7.13 6.22 0.25
C ALA A 49 5.68 5.82 0.59
N THR A 50 5.37 5.56 1.87
CA THR A 50 4.01 5.26 2.33
C THR A 50 3.07 6.45 2.11
N GLU A 51 3.52 7.68 2.36
CA GLU A 51 2.73 8.88 2.04
C GLU A 51 2.39 8.98 0.55
N TYR A 52 3.41 8.82 -0.31
CA TYR A 52 3.19 8.85 -1.76
C TYR A 52 2.33 7.69 -2.24
N PHE A 53 2.46 6.51 -1.64
CA PHE A 53 1.66 5.35 -1.96
C PHE A 53 0.16 5.60 -1.69
N ILE A 54 -0.18 6.21 -0.54
CA ILE A 54 -1.57 6.56 -0.22
C ILE A 54 -2.12 7.53 -1.29
N ILE A 55 -1.37 8.59 -1.60
CA ILE A 55 -1.78 9.58 -2.62
C ILE A 55 -1.94 8.91 -4.00
N TYR A 56 -1.01 8.04 -4.37
CA TYR A 56 -1.04 7.28 -5.61
C TYR A 56 -2.29 6.41 -5.69
N LEU A 57 -2.56 5.60 -4.66
CA LEU A 57 -3.70 4.70 -4.61
C LEU A 57 -5.02 5.48 -4.68
N THR A 58 -5.15 6.57 -3.92
CA THR A 58 -6.34 7.43 -3.94
C THR A 58 -6.57 8.04 -5.32
N LYS A 59 -5.55 8.66 -5.93
CA LYS A 59 -5.69 9.29 -7.26
C LYS A 59 -5.96 8.27 -8.35
N LEU A 60 -5.34 7.09 -8.26
CA LEU A 60 -5.54 6.03 -9.23
C LEU A 60 -6.97 5.49 -9.15
N SER A 61 -7.48 5.27 -7.93
CA SER A 61 -8.86 4.82 -7.72
C SER A 61 -9.85 5.87 -8.23
N GLN A 62 -9.68 7.14 -7.84
CA GLN A 62 -10.52 8.26 -8.29
C GLN A 62 -10.55 8.40 -9.82
N LYS A 63 -9.41 8.20 -10.50
CA LYS A 63 -9.33 8.30 -11.97
C LYS A 63 -10.07 7.17 -12.68
N ASN A 64 -10.13 5.99 -12.08
CA ASN A 64 -10.83 4.85 -12.64
C ASN A 64 -12.31 4.80 -12.22
N GLY A 65 -12.69 5.54 -11.18
CA GLY A 65 -14.07 5.71 -10.76
C GLY A 65 -14.87 6.65 -11.65
N GLY A 66 -16.20 6.55 -11.53
CA GLY A 66 -17.14 7.36 -12.31
C GLY A 66 -17.35 8.78 -11.78
N ASN A 67 -16.90 9.07 -10.56
CA ASN A 67 -17.13 10.35 -9.89
C ASN A 67 -15.82 10.99 -9.44
N LEU A 68 -15.62 12.25 -9.81
CA LEU A 68 -14.42 13.03 -9.50
C LEU A 68 -14.40 13.54 -8.05
N GLY A 69 -15.51 13.49 -7.32
CA GLY A 69 -15.62 14.06 -5.97
C GLY A 69 -15.37 13.08 -4.81
N ASN A 70 -15.43 11.77 -5.05
CA ASN A 70 -15.27 10.74 -4.04
C ASN A 70 -14.45 9.56 -4.60
N VAL A 71 -14.09 8.64 -3.71
CA VAL A 71 -13.52 7.33 -4.06
C VAL A 71 -14.34 6.30 -3.31
N ASP A 72 -14.98 5.41 -4.05
CA ASP A 72 -15.77 4.32 -3.49
C ASP A 72 -14.95 3.02 -3.44
N TYR A 73 -15.45 2.01 -2.72
CA TYR A 73 -14.73 0.75 -2.57
C TYR A 73 -14.52 0.03 -3.89
N ASP A 74 -15.52 0.09 -4.78
CA ASP A 74 -15.49 -0.60 -6.07
C ASP A 74 -14.34 -0.04 -6.93
N ASP A 75 -14.12 1.28 -6.90
CA ASP A 75 -13.00 1.96 -7.58
C ASP A 75 -11.64 1.42 -7.11
N LEU A 76 -11.48 1.21 -5.79
CA LEU A 76 -10.27 0.65 -5.19
C LEU A 76 -10.06 -0.81 -5.62
N SER A 77 -11.09 -1.64 -5.47
CA SER A 77 -11.01 -3.07 -5.77
C SER A 77 -10.70 -3.33 -7.26
N GLU A 78 -11.29 -2.54 -8.15
CA GLU A 78 -11.06 -2.66 -9.60
C GLU A 78 -9.64 -2.23 -10.00
N VAL A 79 -9.07 -1.24 -9.30
CA VAL A 79 -7.67 -0.83 -9.52
C VAL A 79 -6.68 -1.88 -9.01
N VAL A 80 -6.96 -2.46 -7.83
CA VAL A 80 -6.15 -3.54 -7.24
C VAL A 80 -6.16 -4.78 -8.14
N GLU A 81 -7.31 -5.16 -8.67
CA GLU A 81 -7.45 -6.30 -9.61
C GLU A 81 -6.67 -6.08 -10.91
N ARG A 82 -6.71 -4.87 -11.47
CA ARG A 82 -6.10 -4.56 -12.78
C ARG A 82 -4.59 -4.30 -12.75
N LYS A 83 -4.01 -3.98 -11.59
CA LYS A 83 -2.60 -3.55 -11.49
C LYS A 83 -1.77 -4.57 -10.73
N ASN A 84 -0.86 -5.23 -11.44
CA ASN A 84 0.09 -6.19 -10.83
C ASN A 84 0.91 -5.57 -9.68
N ALA A 85 1.32 -4.30 -9.78
CA ALA A 85 2.04 -3.61 -8.70
C ALA A 85 1.21 -3.45 -7.39
N LEU A 86 -0.10 -3.69 -7.44
CA LEU A 86 -1.03 -3.66 -6.30
C LEU A 86 -1.53 -5.05 -5.91
N GLU A 87 -0.98 -6.13 -6.50
CA GLU A 87 -1.38 -7.51 -6.24
C GLU A 87 -1.34 -7.88 -4.76
N PHE A 88 -0.37 -7.33 -4.01
CA PHE A 88 -0.25 -7.52 -2.57
C PHE A 88 -1.47 -7.02 -1.75
N LEU A 89 -2.40 -6.28 -2.37
CA LEU A 89 -3.63 -5.81 -1.76
C LEU A 89 -4.85 -6.69 -2.07
N GLN A 90 -4.75 -7.71 -2.94
CA GLN A 90 -5.93 -8.48 -3.36
C GLN A 90 -6.64 -9.17 -2.19
N ASP A 91 -5.88 -9.71 -1.24
CA ASP A 91 -6.45 -10.34 -0.04
C ASP A 91 -7.05 -9.34 0.96
N ILE A 92 -6.62 -8.08 0.89
CA ILE A 92 -7.05 -7.00 1.79
C ILE A 92 -8.23 -6.21 1.19
N ILE A 93 -8.26 -6.05 -0.13
CA ILE A 93 -9.25 -5.30 -0.89
C ILE A 93 -9.78 -6.19 -2.02
N PRO A 94 -10.50 -7.28 -1.69
CA PRO A 94 -11.03 -8.19 -2.70
C PRO A 94 -12.17 -7.55 -3.48
N LYS A 95 -12.31 -7.93 -4.74
CA LYS A 95 -13.50 -7.58 -5.54
C LYS A 95 -14.71 -8.33 -5.00
N LYS A 96 -15.80 -7.60 -4.78
CA LYS A 96 -17.05 -8.18 -4.30
C LYS A 96 -17.75 -8.90 -5.44
N ILE A 97 -18.22 -10.11 -5.17
CA ILE A 97 -19.10 -10.88 -6.05
C ILE A 97 -20.40 -11.18 -5.30
N LYS A 98 -21.51 -11.23 -6.02
CA LYS A 98 -22.79 -11.65 -5.41
C LYS A 98 -22.78 -13.17 -5.22
N TYR A 99 -23.48 -13.65 -4.21
CA TYR A 99 -23.62 -15.10 -3.99
C TYR A 99 -24.25 -15.82 -5.19
N SER A 100 -25.23 -15.20 -5.86
CA SER A 100 -25.81 -15.73 -7.09
C SER A 100 -24.79 -15.88 -8.22
N GLU A 101 -23.92 -14.88 -8.38
CA GLU A 101 -22.86 -14.87 -9.40
C GLU A 101 -21.78 -15.91 -9.07
N TYR A 102 -21.44 -16.07 -7.79
CA TYR A 102 -20.57 -17.13 -7.33
C TYR A 102 -21.12 -18.53 -7.63
N LEU A 103 -22.42 -18.76 -7.41
CA LEU A 103 -23.07 -20.03 -7.75
C LEU A 103 -23.02 -20.31 -9.25
N GLU A 104 -23.21 -19.30 -10.09
CA GLU A 104 -23.09 -19.43 -11.55
C GLU A 104 -21.65 -19.75 -11.98
N LEU A 105 -20.65 -19.07 -11.39
CA LEU A 105 -19.23 -19.36 -11.60
C LEU A 105 -18.86 -20.80 -11.23
N MET A 106 -19.27 -21.26 -10.06
CA MET A 106 -19.02 -22.64 -9.59
C MET A 106 -19.68 -23.68 -10.49
N LYS A 107 -20.93 -23.45 -10.92
CA LYS A 107 -21.60 -24.36 -11.85
C LYS A 107 -20.85 -24.45 -13.19
N LYS A 108 -20.38 -23.31 -13.70
CA LYS A 108 -19.64 -23.24 -14.95
C LYS A 108 -18.27 -23.92 -14.85
N GLU A 109 -17.57 -23.83 -13.72
CA GLU A 109 -16.31 -24.57 -13.50
C GLU A 109 -16.55 -26.09 -13.50
N VAL A 110 -17.61 -26.56 -12.83
CA VAL A 110 -17.99 -27.98 -12.84
C VAL A 110 -18.32 -28.49 -14.25
N ASP A 111 -19.09 -27.71 -15.03
CA ASP A 111 -19.44 -28.08 -16.41
C ASP A 111 -18.16 -28.19 -17.30
N VAL A 112 -17.16 -27.33 -17.09
CA VAL A 112 -15.89 -27.37 -17.84
C VAL A 112 -15.04 -28.59 -17.47
N ASP A 113 -14.99 -28.96 -16.20
CA ASP A 113 -14.25 -30.14 -15.74
C ASP A 113 -14.91 -31.46 -16.21
N GLU A 114 -16.24 -31.50 -16.37
CA GLU A 114 -16.95 -32.68 -16.92
C GLU A 114 -16.72 -32.84 -18.43
N ASP A 115 -16.63 -31.74 -19.19
CA ASP A 115 -16.39 -31.77 -20.64
C ASP A 115 -14.92 -32.13 -21.00
N ASP A 116 -13.94 -31.84 -20.14
CA ASP A 116 -12.51 -32.18 -20.36
C ASP A 116 -12.15 -33.64 -19.96
N VAL A 117 -13.09 -34.38 -19.36
CA VAL A 117 -12.89 -35.79 -18.93
C VAL A 117 -13.55 -36.80 -19.89
N LEU A 118 -14.21 -36.34 -20.96
CA LEU A 118 -14.80 -37.16 -22.04
C LEU A 118 -13.98 -37.16 -23.32
#